data_AF-A0A925GB36-F1
#
_entry.id   AF-A0A925GB36-F1
#
_cell.length_a   1.000
_cell.length_b   1.000
_cell.length_c   1.000
_cell.angle_alpha   90.00
_cell.angle_beta   90.00
_cell.angle_gamma   90.00
#
_symmetry.space_group_name_H-M   'P 1'
#
loop_
_entity.id
_entity.type
_entity.pdbx_description
1 polymer ?
#
loop_
_entity_poly.entity_id
_entity_poly.type
_entity_poly.pdbx_seq_one_letter_code
_entity_poly.pdbx_strand_id
1 'polypeptide(L)' 'MTELRNVEADLARFRTRVFVVTVVVLLCFLLLAMRLAYLQIWRHEDLRAQAENNRTSIVPIVPNRGLILDRNGV' A
#
# COMPACT_ATOMS: atom_id res chain seq x y z
N MET A 1 -3.48 24.88 52.96
CA MET A 1 -3.48 25.76 51.79
C MET A 1 -4.40 25.13 50.76
N THR A 2 -5.56 25.73 50.53
CA THR A 2 -6.49 25.30 49.48
C THR A 2 -5.88 25.65 48.13
N GLU A 3 -5.36 24.65 47.43
CA GLU A 3 -4.99 24.72 46.01
C GLU A 3 -6.19 25.24 45.21
N LEU A 4 -6.13 26.49 44.74
CA LEU A 4 -7.11 27.04 43.81
C LEU A 4 -6.89 26.38 42.45
N ARG A 5 -7.42 25.16 42.30
CA ARG A 5 -7.35 24.40 41.06
C ARG A 5 -8.15 25.14 39.98
N ASN A 6 -7.45 25.76 39.04
CA ASN A 6 -8.06 26.49 37.94
C ASN A 6 -8.54 25.51 36.85
N VAL A 7 -9.73 24.93 37.09
CA VAL A 7 -10.34 23.89 36.24
C VAL A 7 -10.53 24.38 34.79
N GLU A 8 -10.81 25.65 34.58
CA GLU A 8 -10.97 26.24 33.24
C GLU A 8 -9.65 26.21 32.45
N ALA A 9 -8.54 26.54 33.10
CA ALA A 9 -7.22 26.52 32.47
C ALA A 9 -6.74 25.09 32.14
N ASP A 10 -7.15 24.10 32.93
CA ASP A 10 -6.84 22.68 32.67
C ASP A 10 -7.69 22.13 31.51
N LEU A 11 -8.98 22.47 31.46
CA LEU A 11 -9.88 22.08 30.37
C LEU A 11 -9.47 22.70 29.03
N ALA A 12 -9.05 23.98 29.04
CA ALA A 12 -8.56 24.65 27.84
C ALA A 12 -7.31 23.95 27.27
N ARG A 13 -6.34 23.63 28.13
CA ARG A 13 -5.13 22.88 27.74
C ARG A 13 -5.45 21.50 27.20
N PHE A 14 -6.39 20.79 27.82
CA PHE A 14 -6.85 19.48 27.34
C PHE A 14 -7.50 19.59 25.95
N ARG A 15 -8.41 20.55 25.75
CA ARG A 15 -9.09 20.76 24.47
C ARG A 15 -8.12 21.11 23.34
N THR A 16 -7.11 21.94 23.61
CA THR A 16 -6.07 22.26 22.63
C THR A 16 -5.27 21.03 22.24
N ARG A 17 -4.87 20.17 23.20
CA ARG A 17 -4.15 18.93 22.89
C ARG A 17 -4.98 17.98 22.03
N VAL A 18 -6.26 17.80 22.38
CA VAL A 18 -7.18 16.96 21.60
C VAL A 18 -7.33 17.50 20.18
N PHE A 19 -7.52 18.81 20.03
CA PHE A 19 -7.63 19.45 18.72
C PHE A 19 -6.37 19.25 17.86
N VAL A 20 -5.18 19.44 18.44
CA VAL A 20 -3.90 19.20 17.73
C VAL A 20 -3.80 17.75 17.28
N VAL A 21 -4.12 16.79 18.15
CA VAL A 21 -4.08 15.36 17.80
C VAL A 21 -5.08 15.05 16.68
N THR A 22 -6.31 15.58 16.74
CA THR A 22 -7.31 15.40 15.68
C THR A 22 -6.82 15.93 14.33
N VAL A 23 -6.22 17.13 14.30
CA VAL A 23 -5.67 17.70 13.06
C VAL A 23 -4.55 16.84 12.51
N VAL A 24 -3.62 16.38 13.35
CA VAL A 24 -2.53 15.49 12.94
C VAL A 24 -3.06 14.19 12.35
N VAL A 25 -4.04 13.56 13.01
CA VAL A 25 -4.66 12.32 12.53
C VAL A 25 -5.34 12.55 11.17
N LEU A 26 -6.09 13.64 11.01
CA LEU A 26 -6.74 13.97 9.73
C LEU A 26 -5.72 14.19 8.61
N LEU A 27 -4.60 14.87 8.89
CA LEU A 27 -3.52 15.05 7.91
C LEU A 27 -2.89 13.71 7.50
N CYS A 28 -2.67 12.80 8.45
CA CYS A 28 -2.18 11.45 8.15
C CYS A 28 -3.15 10.70 7.22
N PHE A 29 -4.45 10.74 7.52
CA PHE A 29 -5.46 10.11 6.64
C PHE A 29 -5.52 10.76 5.26
N LEU A 30 -5.40 12.08 5.17
CA LEU A 30 -5.38 12.79 3.90
C LEU A 30 -4.16 12.38 3.06
N LEU A 31 -2.98 12.24 3.67
CA LEU A 31 -1.78 11.75 3.00
C LEU A 31 -1.99 10.32 2.47
N LEU A 32 -2.58 9.43 3.27
CA LEU A 32 -2.90 8.07 2.83
C LEU A 32 -3.90 8.07 1.66
N ALA A 33 -4.95 8.90 1.74
CA ALA A 33 -5.93 9.05 0.67
C ALA A 33 -5.29 9.57 -0.62
N MET A 34 -4.41 10.57 -0.53
CA MET A 34 -3.65 11.09 -1.67
C MET A 34 -2.75 10.01 -2.28
N ARG A 35 -2.05 9.22 -1.45
CA ARG A 35 -1.23 8.10 -1.91
C ARG A 35 -2.08 7.05 -2.63
N LEU A 36 -3.25 6.75 -2.11
CA LEU A 36 -4.18 5.78 -2.70
C LEU A 36 -4.73 6.30 -4.03
N ALA A 37 -5.12 7.56 -4.10
CA ALA A 37 -5.54 8.22 -5.34
C ALA A 37 -4.41 8.23 -6.38
N TYR A 38 -3.16 8.48 -5.99
CA TYR A 38 -2.02 8.39 -6.91
C TYR A 38 -1.88 6.98 -7.50
N LEU A 39 -1.99 5.94 -6.68
CA LEU A 39 -1.92 4.55 -7.16
C LEU A 39 -3.11 4.21 -8.09
N GLN A 40 -4.30 4.69 -7.77
CA GLN A 40 -5.53 4.36 -8.50
C GLN A 40 -5.84 5.26 -9.70
N ILE A 41 -5.23 6.43 -9.83
CA ILE A 41 -5.45 7.34 -10.97
C ILE A 41 -4.23 7.33 -11.87
N TRP A 42 -3.05 7.63 -11.32
CA TRP A 42 -1.82 7.73 -12.12
C TRP A 42 -1.26 6.37 -12.51
N ARG A 43 -1.17 5.43 -11.56
CA ARG A 43 -0.60 4.09 -11.83
C ARG A 43 -1.65 3.04 -12.17
N HIS A 44 -2.90 3.43 -12.39
CA HIS A 44 -3.99 2.49 -12.66
C HIS A 44 -3.71 1.61 -13.87
N GLU A 45 -3.40 2.25 -15.00
CA GLU A 45 -3.18 1.56 -16.27
C GLU A 45 -1.92 0.69 -16.22
N ASP A 46 -0.84 1.17 -15.60
CA ASP A 46 0.39 0.39 -15.39
C ASP A 46 0.15 -0.86 -14.54
N LEU A 47 -0.61 -0.72 -13.44
CA LEU A 47 -0.93 -1.83 -12.55
C LEU A 47 -1.89 -2.83 -13.22
N ARG A 48 -2.81 -2.36 -14.05
CA ARG A 48 -3.69 -3.23 -14.86
C ARG A 48 -2.91 -3.98 -15.92
N ALA A 49 -2.00 -3.31 -16.63
CA ALA A 49 -1.14 -3.95 -17.61
C ALA A 49 -0.24 -5.03 -16.97
N GLN A 50 0.32 -4.76 -15.78
CA GLN A 50 1.07 -5.75 -15.02
C GLN A 50 0.22 -6.94 -14.58
N ALA A 51 -1.02 -6.69 -14.14
CA ALA A 51 -1.94 -7.77 -13.78
C ALA A 51 -2.28 -8.66 -14.99
N GLU A 52 -2.47 -8.10 -16.18
CA GLU A 52 -2.75 -8.86 -17.40
C GLU A 52 -1.51 -9.67 -17.85
N ASN A 53 -0.31 -9.10 -17.73
CA ASN A 53 0.93 -9.82 -17.98
C ASN A 53 1.13 -10.98 -16.99
N ASN A 54 0.77 -10.80 -15.71
CA ASN A 54 0.81 -11.87 -14.72
C ASN A 54 -0.21 -12.97 -15.02
N ARG A 55 -1.36 -12.63 -15.62
CA ARG A 55 -2.37 -13.59 -16.07
C ARG A 55 -1.89 -14.41 -17.26
N THR A 56 -1.18 -13.78 -18.18
CA THR A 56 -0.60 -14.41 -19.38
C THR A 56 0.84 -14.83 -19.10
N SER A 57 1.05 -15.73 -18.14
CA SER A 57 2.38 -16.33 -17.92
C SER A 57 2.71 -17.20 -19.13
N ILE A 58 3.57 -16.69 -20.00
CA ILE A 58 4.10 -17.44 -21.16
C ILE A 58 5.05 -18.49 -20.59
N VAL A 59 4.53 -19.69 -20.31
CA VAL A 59 5.36 -20.84 -19.99
C VAL A 59 6.01 -21.31 -21.29
N PRO A 60 7.34 -21.16 -21.46
CA PRO A 60 8.00 -21.66 -22.66
C PRO A 60 7.89 -23.18 -22.67
N ILE A 61 7.32 -23.73 -23.74
CA ILE A 61 7.30 -25.17 -23.96
C ILE A 61 8.74 -25.56 -24.32
N VAL A 62 9.42 -26.23 -23.39
CA VAL A 62 10.81 -26.66 -23.63
C VAL A 62 10.79 -27.67 -24.77
N PRO A 63 11.57 -27.47 -25.86
CA PRO A 63 11.63 -28.46 -26.92
C PRO A 63 12.15 -29.77 -26.35
N ASN A 64 11.51 -30.89 -26.72
CA ASN A 64 12.00 -32.21 -26.33
C ASN A 64 13.43 -32.38 -26.85
N ARG A 65 14.35 -32.74 -25.95
CA ARG A 65 15.73 -33.08 -26.34
C ARG A 65 15.67 -34.21 -27.37
N GLY A 66 16.47 -34.10 -28.43
CA GLY A 66 16.58 -35.14 -29.44
C GLY A 66 16.92 -36.49 -28.80
N LEU A 67 16.20 -37.53 -29.20
CA LEU A 67 16.46 -38.90 -28.74
C LEU A 67 17.75 -39.37 -29.44
N ILE A 68 18.79 -39.67 -28.66
CA ILE A 68 20.01 -40.30 -29.18
C ILE A 68 19.72 -41.80 -29.15
N LEU A 69 19.60 -42.42 -30.33
CA LEU A 69 19.42 -43.85 -30.48
C LEU A 69 20.70 -44.45 -31.10
N ASP A 70 21.10 -45.64 -30.66
CA ASP A 70 22.12 -46.44 -31.33
C ASP A 70 21.60 -46.91 -32.70
N ARG A 71 22.48 -47.47 -33.52
CA ARG A 71 22.22 -47.96 -34.89
C ARG A 71 21.11 -49.02 -34.98
N ASN A 72 20.75 -49.62 -33.85
CA ASN A 72 19.64 -50.58 -33.71
C ASN A 72 18.33 -49.95 -33.21
N GLY A 73 18.27 -48.61 -33.09
CA GLY A 73 17.09 -47.90 -32.59
C GLY A 73 16.88 -47.99 -31.08
N VAL A 74 17.94 -48.25 -30.29
CA VAL A 74 17.92 -48.32 -28.81
C VAL A 74 18.91 -47.33 -28.23
#